data_AF-A0A3S0S7Y5-F1
#
_entry.id   AF-A0A3S0S7Y5-F1
#
_cell.length_a   1.000
_cell.length_b   1.000
_cell.length_c   1.000
_cell.angle_alpha   90.00
_cell.angle_beta   90.00
_cell.angle_gamma   90.00
#
_symmetry.space_group_name_H-M   'P 1'
#
loop_
_entity.id
_entity.type
_entity.pdbx_description
1 polymer ?
#
loop_
_entity_poly.entity_id
_entity_poly.type
_entity_poly.pdbx_seq_one_letter_code
_entity_poly.pdbx_strand_id
1 'polypeptide(L)'
;MASPDNEADNGGQGLIRPAYQRVLLKLGGEMFGGGAVGLDPDVVALVARQIAEVVRAGAQVAVVIGGGNFFRGAQLQQRGMERTRSDYMGMLGTVMNSLALQDFLQKEGIDTRVQTAITMGQVAEPYIPLRARRHLEKGRVVIFGAGMGLPYFSTDTTAAQRALEIGAEVVLMAKAVDGVFTADPREVPDAQMITSITHREVLERDLKVADATAFSLCMDNGMPMLVFNLLTEGNIARAVAGEKIGTLVSS
;
A
#
# COMPACT_ATOMS: atom_id res chain seq x y z
N MET A 1 -40.39 44.40 -10.97
CA MET A 1 -39.32 44.45 -9.96
C MET A 1 -39.07 43.02 -9.52
N ALA A 2 -38.11 42.36 -10.16
CA ALA A 2 -37.70 41.02 -9.78
C ALA A 2 -36.63 41.15 -8.69
N SER A 3 -36.82 40.43 -7.58
CA SER A 3 -35.82 40.25 -6.53
C SER A 3 -34.60 39.52 -7.10
N PRO A 4 -33.36 39.86 -6.72
CA PRO A 4 -32.20 39.08 -7.12
C PRO A 4 -32.11 37.82 -6.26
N ASP A 5 -32.03 36.68 -6.94
CA ASP A 5 -31.73 35.38 -6.36
C ASP A 5 -30.36 35.41 -5.68
N ASN A 6 -30.35 34.94 -4.44
CA ASN A 6 -29.16 34.73 -3.63
C ASN A 6 -28.55 33.39 -4.07
N GLU A 7 -27.71 33.40 -5.11
CA GLU A 7 -26.84 32.27 -5.44
C GLU A 7 -25.81 32.11 -4.31
N ALA A 8 -26.07 31.14 -3.45
CA ALA A 8 -25.07 30.64 -2.52
C ALA A 8 -23.94 30.01 -3.33
N ASP A 9 -22.81 30.71 -3.37
CA ASP A 9 -21.51 30.24 -3.81
C ASP A 9 -21.12 29.00 -2.99
N ASN A 10 -21.44 27.82 -3.53
CA ASN A 10 -21.10 26.55 -2.95
C ASN A 10 -19.66 26.25 -3.36
N GLY A 11 -18.71 26.76 -2.55
CA GLY A 11 -17.28 26.58 -2.75
C GLY A 11 -16.93 25.13 -3.05
N GLY A 12 -16.66 24.86 -4.33
CA GLY A 12 -16.29 23.54 -4.82
C GLY A 12 -14.95 23.12 -4.22
N GLN A 13 -15.01 22.35 -3.14
CA GLN A 13 -13.91 21.47 -2.78
C GLN A 13 -13.69 20.53 -3.99
N GLY A 14 -12.56 20.68 -4.67
CA GLY A 14 -12.25 19.93 -5.88
C GLY A 14 -12.34 18.43 -5.61
N LEU A 15 -13.42 17.81 -6.08
CA LEU A 15 -13.61 16.36 -5.98
C LEU A 15 -12.47 15.68 -6.76
N ILE A 16 -11.59 15.01 -6.05
CA ILE A 16 -10.55 14.15 -6.64
C ILE A 16 -11.24 13.14 -7.54
N ARG A 17 -10.92 13.15 -8.84
CA ARG A 17 -11.42 12.14 -9.78
C ARG A 17 -10.35 11.05 -9.90
N PRO A 18 -10.61 9.82 -9.42
CA PRO A 18 -9.61 8.76 -9.50
C PRO A 18 -9.34 8.39 -10.95
N ALA A 19 -8.06 8.39 -11.35
CA ALA A 19 -7.62 7.81 -12.62
C ALA A 19 -7.61 6.28 -12.55
N TYR A 20 -7.35 5.75 -11.34
CA TYR A 20 -7.43 4.33 -11.05
C TYR A 20 -8.66 4.01 -10.20
N GLN A 21 -9.57 3.18 -10.70
CA GLN A 21 -10.79 2.82 -9.97
C GLN A 21 -10.52 1.80 -8.86
N ARG A 22 -9.59 0.86 -9.06
CA ARG A 22 -9.20 -0.12 -8.05
C ARG A 22 -7.70 -0.16 -7.90
N VAL A 23 -7.21 0.08 -6.68
CA VAL A 23 -5.77 0.14 -6.38
C VAL A 23 -5.42 -0.81 -5.25
N LEU A 24 -4.19 -1.32 -5.29
CA LEU A 24 -3.59 -1.97 -4.14
C LEU A 24 -2.47 -1.11 -3.57
N LEU A 25 -2.66 -0.63 -2.34
CA LEU A 25 -1.70 0.14 -1.59
C LEU A 25 -0.80 -0.77 -0.77
N LYS A 26 0.49 -0.83 -1.08
CA LYS A 26 1.49 -1.52 -0.28
C LYS A 26 2.17 -0.54 0.66
N LEU A 27 2.07 -0.81 1.95
CA LEU A 27 2.67 -0.03 3.03
C LEU A 27 3.83 -0.83 3.66
N GLY A 28 4.99 -0.19 3.85
CA GLY A 28 6.05 -0.70 4.72
C GLY A 28 5.62 -0.72 6.18
N GLY A 29 5.89 -1.81 6.91
CA GLY A 29 5.50 -1.92 8.31
C GLY A 29 6.30 -1.00 9.22
N GLU A 30 7.56 -0.74 8.86
CA GLU A 30 8.50 0.11 9.59
C GLU A 30 7.95 1.53 9.77
N MET A 31 7.17 2.03 8.81
CA MET A 31 6.54 3.35 8.89
C MET A 31 5.58 3.42 10.07
N PHE A 32 4.82 2.34 10.35
CA PHE A 32 3.87 2.29 11.45
C PHE A 32 4.56 2.26 12.82
N GLY A 33 5.87 2.04 12.90
CA GLY A 33 6.60 2.05 14.17
C GLY A 33 7.12 3.42 14.63
N GLY A 34 7.00 4.47 13.80
CA GLY A 34 7.52 5.80 14.15
C GLY A 34 9.04 5.83 14.40
N GLY A 35 9.78 4.85 13.88
CA GLY A 35 11.22 4.65 14.14
C GLY A 35 11.56 3.73 15.32
N ALA A 36 10.56 3.32 16.12
CA ALA A 36 10.71 2.38 17.23
C ALA A 36 10.02 1.04 16.96
N VAL A 37 10.20 0.08 17.88
CA VAL A 37 9.41 -1.17 17.87
C VAL A 37 8.04 -0.86 18.44
N GLY A 38 6.98 -1.27 17.75
CA GLY A 38 5.61 -1.05 18.17
C GLY A 38 4.76 -0.35 17.11
N LEU A 39 3.76 0.41 17.56
CA LEU A 39 2.79 1.10 16.72
C LEU A 39 2.71 2.57 17.13
N ASP A 40 2.91 3.46 16.16
CA ASP A 40 2.73 4.89 16.28
C ASP A 40 1.29 5.26 15.83
N PRO A 41 0.39 5.63 16.76
CA PRO A 41 -1.00 5.92 16.44
C PRO A 41 -1.16 7.15 15.53
N ASP A 42 -0.24 8.11 15.59
CA ASP A 42 -0.33 9.33 14.79
C ASP A 42 -0.04 9.03 13.31
N VAL A 43 0.94 8.17 13.05
CA VAL A 43 1.23 7.68 11.69
C VAL A 43 0.06 6.85 11.15
N VAL A 44 -0.51 5.94 11.95
CA VAL A 44 -1.66 5.14 11.52
C VAL A 44 -2.86 6.02 11.23
N ALA A 45 -3.12 7.03 12.07
CA ALA A 45 -4.20 8.00 11.87
C ALA A 45 -4.01 8.81 10.58
N LEU A 46 -2.78 9.28 10.30
CA LEU A 46 -2.46 10.00 9.08
C LEU A 46 -2.75 9.16 7.84
N VAL A 47 -2.31 7.89 7.84
CA VAL A 47 -2.55 6.97 6.72
C VAL A 47 -4.03 6.66 6.56
N ALA A 48 -4.75 6.43 7.66
CA ALA A 48 -6.19 6.19 7.64
C ALA A 48 -6.96 7.38 7.03
N ARG A 49 -6.61 8.63 7.41
CA ARG A 49 -7.21 9.84 6.83
C ARG A 49 -7.00 9.93 5.32
N GLN A 50 -5.77 9.71 4.85
CA GLN A 50 -5.45 9.75 3.41
C GLN A 50 -6.18 8.65 2.62
N ILE A 51 -6.27 7.43 3.17
CA ILE A 51 -7.06 6.37 2.53
C ILE A 51 -8.54 6.72 2.51
N ALA A 52 -9.07 7.28 3.60
CA ALA A 52 -10.48 7.65 3.71
C ALA A 52 -10.87 8.73 2.69
N GLU A 53 -10.01 9.73 2.48
CA GLU A 53 -10.19 10.75 1.42
C GLU A 53 -10.38 10.09 0.04
N VAL A 54 -9.50 9.15 -0.31
CA VAL A 54 -9.54 8.45 -1.59
C VAL A 54 -10.74 7.54 -1.75
N VAL A 55 -11.14 6.85 -0.68
CA VAL A 55 -12.34 6.00 -0.71
C VAL A 55 -13.60 6.84 -0.86
N ARG A 56 -13.69 7.99 -0.18
CA ARG A 56 -14.81 8.94 -0.33
C ARG A 56 -14.88 9.53 -1.73
N ALA A 57 -13.75 9.64 -2.43
CA ALA A 57 -13.67 10.01 -3.84
C ALA A 57 -14.10 8.88 -4.81
N GLY A 58 -14.45 7.69 -4.30
CA GLY A 58 -15.02 6.59 -5.07
C GLY A 58 -14.04 5.51 -5.52
N ALA A 59 -12.76 5.60 -5.13
CA ALA A 59 -11.78 4.57 -5.45
C ALA A 59 -11.93 3.34 -4.53
N GLN A 60 -11.71 2.16 -5.09
CA GLN A 60 -11.70 0.89 -4.38
C GLN A 60 -10.28 0.60 -3.90
N VAL A 61 -10.06 0.69 -2.59
CA VAL A 61 -8.72 0.57 -2.01
C VAL A 61 -8.56 -0.77 -1.30
N ALA A 62 -7.57 -1.55 -1.74
CA ALA A 62 -7.04 -2.68 -0.99
C ALA A 62 -5.67 -2.32 -0.41
N VAL A 63 -5.30 -2.92 0.73
CA VAL A 63 -4.07 -2.60 1.44
C VAL A 63 -3.30 -3.88 1.80
N VAL A 64 -1.99 -3.86 1.60
CA VAL A 64 -1.02 -4.82 2.17
C VAL A 64 -0.04 -4.06 3.04
N ILE A 65 0.20 -4.52 4.28
CA ILE A 65 1.08 -3.84 5.24
C ILE A 65 2.18 -4.80 5.70
N GLY A 66 3.43 -4.34 5.71
CA GLY A 66 4.56 -5.06 6.31
C GLY A 66 4.44 -5.23 7.83
N GLY A 67 5.22 -6.12 8.41
CA GLY A 67 5.27 -6.37 9.88
C GLY A 67 6.56 -5.90 10.55
N GLY A 68 7.42 -5.15 9.83
CA GLY A 68 8.79 -4.84 10.25
C GLY A 68 8.93 -3.97 11.50
N ASN A 69 7.89 -3.24 11.89
CA ASN A 69 7.81 -2.48 13.14
C ASN A 69 7.70 -3.35 14.39
N PHE A 70 7.11 -4.55 14.30
CA PHE A 70 7.09 -5.49 15.43
C PHE A 70 8.26 -6.47 15.38
N PHE A 71 8.73 -6.78 14.17
CA PHE A 71 9.68 -7.87 13.99
C PHE A 71 10.73 -7.57 12.91
N ARG A 72 11.98 -7.38 13.33
CA ARG A 72 13.12 -7.24 12.42
C ARG A 72 13.73 -8.61 12.14
N GLY A 73 13.06 -9.41 11.30
CA GLY A 73 13.40 -10.81 11.05
C GLY A 73 14.88 -11.07 10.73
N ALA A 74 15.52 -10.19 9.94
CA ALA A 74 16.94 -10.29 9.61
C ALA A 74 17.86 -10.24 10.86
N GLN A 75 17.52 -9.42 11.86
CA GLN A 75 18.32 -9.28 13.08
C GLN A 75 18.19 -10.52 13.98
N LEU A 76 17.03 -11.17 13.98
CA LEU A 76 16.77 -12.37 14.79
C LEU A 76 17.31 -13.64 14.14
N GLN A 77 17.29 -13.71 12.81
CA GLN A 77 17.98 -14.77 12.06
C GLN A 77 19.49 -14.75 12.29
N GLN A 78 20.11 -13.56 12.31
CA GLN A 78 21.52 -13.40 12.68
C GLN A 78 21.84 -13.90 14.09
N ARG A 79 20.84 -13.97 14.97
CA ARG A 79 20.95 -14.47 16.35
C ARG A 79 20.48 -15.92 16.51
N GLY A 80 20.37 -16.67 15.41
CA GLY A 80 20.12 -18.12 15.42
C GLY A 80 18.65 -18.53 15.35
N MET A 81 17.72 -17.59 15.09
CA MET A 81 16.34 -17.95 14.83
C MET A 81 16.19 -18.59 13.44
N GLU A 82 15.46 -19.71 13.38
CA GLU A 82 15.13 -20.36 12.11
C GLU A 82 14.22 -19.45 11.25
N ARG A 83 14.52 -19.38 9.96
CA ARG A 83 13.90 -18.41 9.03
C ARG A 83 12.39 -18.58 8.91
N THR A 84 11.89 -19.82 8.80
CA THR A 84 10.45 -20.12 8.71
C THR A 84 9.70 -19.57 9.93
N ARG A 85 10.22 -19.77 11.14
CA ARG A 85 9.63 -19.20 12.37
C ARG A 85 9.66 -17.67 12.35
N SER A 86 10.77 -17.08 11.95
CA SER A 86 10.89 -15.62 11.79
C SER A 86 9.84 -15.06 10.83
N ASP A 87 9.61 -15.72 9.70
CA ASP A 87 8.65 -15.28 8.69
C ASP A 87 7.21 -15.38 9.22
N TYR A 88 6.86 -16.43 9.97
CA TYR A 88 5.56 -16.51 10.66
C TYR A 88 5.36 -15.40 11.68
N MET A 89 6.39 -15.05 12.46
CA MET A 89 6.32 -13.92 13.38
C MET A 89 6.12 -12.59 12.62
N GLY A 90 6.81 -12.41 11.50
CA GLY A 90 6.58 -11.28 10.59
C GLY A 90 5.14 -11.23 10.07
N MET A 91 4.58 -12.37 9.65
CA MET A 91 3.19 -12.48 9.21
C MET A 91 2.21 -12.08 10.31
N LEU A 92 2.43 -12.48 11.57
CA LEU A 92 1.60 -12.02 12.69
C LEU A 92 1.71 -10.51 12.91
N GLY A 93 2.91 -9.95 12.74
CA GLY A 93 3.11 -8.49 12.76
C GLY A 93 2.28 -7.76 11.70
N THR A 94 2.16 -8.33 10.49
CA THR A 94 1.26 -7.75 9.46
C THR A 94 -0.21 -7.76 9.90
N VAL A 95 -0.66 -8.82 10.61
CA VAL A 95 -2.04 -8.89 11.12
C VAL A 95 -2.28 -7.82 12.19
N MET A 96 -1.32 -7.60 13.10
CA MET A 96 -1.41 -6.55 14.11
C MET A 96 -1.56 -5.16 13.47
N ASN A 97 -0.76 -4.86 12.44
CA ASN A 97 -0.88 -3.60 11.68
C ASN A 97 -2.22 -3.49 10.93
N SER A 98 -2.73 -4.60 10.38
CA SER A 98 -4.02 -4.60 9.69
C SER A 98 -5.18 -4.28 10.63
N LEU A 99 -5.16 -4.83 11.85
CA LEU A 99 -6.17 -4.54 12.88
C LEU A 99 -6.08 -3.08 13.34
N ALA A 100 -4.87 -2.56 13.53
CA ALA A 100 -4.66 -1.16 13.87
C ALA A 100 -5.23 -0.23 12.79
N LEU A 101 -4.88 -0.46 11.52
CA LEU A 101 -5.40 0.37 10.42
C LEU A 101 -6.92 0.24 10.28
N GLN A 102 -7.47 -0.95 10.49
CA GLN A 102 -8.92 -1.16 10.47
C GLN A 102 -9.65 -0.28 11.49
N ASP A 103 -9.17 -0.21 12.74
CA ASP A 103 -9.77 0.61 13.79
C ASP A 103 -9.76 2.10 13.42
N PHE A 104 -8.63 2.61 12.94
CA PHE A 104 -8.52 4.02 12.56
C PHE A 104 -9.36 4.36 11.31
N LEU A 105 -9.46 3.47 10.33
CA LEU A 105 -10.37 3.65 9.19
C LEU A 105 -11.84 3.64 9.63
N GLN A 106 -12.21 2.81 10.60
CA GLN A 106 -13.57 2.80 11.13
C GLN A 106 -13.91 4.09 11.89
N LYS A 107 -12.93 4.68 12.61
CA LYS A 107 -13.08 6.01 13.23
C LYS A 107 -13.25 7.12 12.19
N GLU A 108 -12.69 6.96 11.01
CA GLU A 108 -12.94 7.81 9.83
C GLU A 108 -14.28 7.51 9.12
N GLY A 109 -15.09 6.59 9.65
CA GLY A 109 -16.38 6.20 9.06
C GLY A 109 -16.25 5.33 7.81
N ILE A 110 -15.09 4.71 7.58
CA ILE A 110 -14.85 3.83 6.43
C ILE A 110 -15.04 2.37 6.81
N ASP A 111 -16.05 1.75 6.20
CA ASP A 111 -16.28 0.31 6.34
C ASP A 111 -15.04 -0.47 5.87
N THR A 112 -14.47 -1.25 6.78
CA THR A 112 -13.20 -1.94 6.53
C THR A 112 -13.27 -3.42 6.91
N ARG A 113 -12.60 -4.28 6.13
CA ARG A 113 -12.50 -5.73 6.37
C ARG A 113 -11.06 -6.20 6.30
N VAL A 114 -10.61 -6.84 7.37
CA VAL A 114 -9.32 -7.55 7.39
C VAL A 114 -9.54 -8.98 6.91
N GLN A 115 -8.72 -9.41 5.95
CA GLN A 115 -8.65 -10.78 5.47
C GLN A 115 -7.25 -11.34 5.66
N THR A 116 -7.12 -12.56 6.17
CA THR A 116 -5.81 -13.17 6.44
C THR A 116 -5.57 -14.43 5.61
N ALA A 117 -4.33 -14.61 5.15
CA ALA A 117 -3.91 -15.82 4.47
C ALA A 117 -3.80 -17.03 5.42
N ILE A 118 -3.43 -16.79 6.68
CA ILE A 118 -3.49 -17.79 7.76
C ILE A 118 -4.85 -17.67 8.45
N THR A 119 -5.62 -18.75 8.49
CA THR A 119 -6.96 -18.75 9.07
C THR A 119 -6.92 -18.46 10.58
N MET A 120 -7.64 -17.42 11.01
CA MET A 120 -7.78 -17.02 12.41
C MET A 120 -9.19 -16.48 12.68
N GLY A 121 -10.18 -17.38 12.71
CA GLY A 121 -11.60 -17.01 12.62
C GLY A 121 -12.15 -16.07 13.71
N GLN A 122 -11.49 -15.98 14.87
CA GLN A 122 -11.87 -15.03 15.93
C GLN A 122 -11.34 -13.61 15.70
N VAL A 123 -10.38 -13.45 14.80
CA VAL A 123 -9.62 -12.20 14.60
C VAL A 123 -9.95 -11.55 13.26
N ALA A 124 -9.99 -12.33 12.19
CA ALA A 124 -10.16 -11.82 10.84
C ALA A 124 -10.83 -12.84 9.91
N GLU A 125 -11.41 -12.35 8.81
CA GLU A 125 -11.97 -13.21 7.77
C GLU A 125 -10.83 -14.00 7.08
N PRO A 126 -11.04 -15.25 6.66
CA PRO A 126 -10.09 -15.92 5.77
C PRO A 126 -10.07 -15.20 4.41
N TYR A 127 -8.89 -15.12 3.79
CA TYR A 127 -8.77 -14.56 2.45
C TYR A 127 -9.48 -15.44 1.41
N ILE A 128 -10.40 -14.82 0.67
CA ILE A 128 -11.10 -15.41 -0.47
C ILE A 128 -11.17 -14.33 -1.56
N PRO A 129 -10.51 -14.50 -2.73
CA PRO A 129 -10.42 -13.45 -3.75
C PRO A 129 -11.77 -12.84 -4.15
N LEU A 130 -12.78 -13.70 -4.39
CA LEU A 130 -14.12 -13.25 -4.77
C LEU A 130 -14.82 -12.46 -3.66
N ARG A 131 -14.56 -12.80 -2.39
CA ARG A 131 -15.10 -12.05 -1.23
C ARG A 131 -14.40 -10.70 -1.09
N ALA A 132 -13.09 -10.64 -1.30
CA ALA A 132 -12.33 -9.39 -1.31
C ALA A 132 -12.88 -8.43 -2.38
N ARG A 133 -13.04 -8.92 -3.62
CA ARG A 133 -13.65 -8.15 -4.71
C ARG A 133 -15.04 -7.65 -4.36
N ARG A 134 -15.88 -8.51 -3.77
CA ARG A 134 -17.24 -8.11 -3.37
C ARG A 134 -17.26 -7.03 -2.27
N HIS A 135 -16.29 -7.02 -1.36
CA HIS A 135 -16.16 -5.94 -0.38
C HIS A 135 -15.74 -4.63 -1.05
N LEU A 136 -14.76 -4.68 -1.96
CA LEU A 136 -14.30 -3.51 -2.73
C LEU A 136 -15.43 -2.89 -3.57
N GLU A 137 -16.24 -3.70 -4.25
CA GLU A 137 -17.43 -3.25 -4.99
C GLU A 137 -18.48 -2.53 -4.13
N LYS A 138 -18.48 -2.78 -2.82
CA LYS A 138 -19.38 -2.12 -1.86
C LYS A 138 -18.77 -0.86 -1.25
N GLY A 139 -17.62 -0.40 -1.75
CA GLY A 139 -16.91 0.78 -1.22
C GLY A 139 -16.16 0.51 0.09
N ARG A 140 -15.93 -0.75 0.45
CA ARG A 140 -15.20 -1.11 1.67
C ARG A 140 -13.70 -1.16 1.40
N VAL A 141 -12.91 -0.76 2.38
CA VAL A 141 -11.45 -1.03 2.35
C VAL A 141 -11.23 -2.50 2.72
N VAL A 142 -10.36 -3.17 1.96
CA VAL A 142 -9.92 -4.54 2.27
C VAL A 142 -8.45 -4.52 2.64
N ILE A 143 -8.11 -5.01 3.83
CA ILE A 143 -6.73 -5.09 4.30
C ILE A 143 -6.31 -6.56 4.36
N PHE A 144 -5.22 -6.90 3.67
CA PHE A 144 -4.68 -8.26 3.66
C PHE A 144 -3.59 -8.40 4.73
N GLY A 145 -3.85 -9.27 5.71
CA GLY A 145 -2.91 -9.67 6.74
C GLY A 145 -2.32 -11.08 6.50
N ALA A 146 -1.26 -11.39 7.24
CA ALA A 146 -0.51 -12.64 7.18
C ALA A 146 0.17 -12.94 5.83
N GLY A 147 0.45 -11.92 5.00
CA GLY A 147 1.18 -12.09 3.74
C GLY A 147 0.52 -13.10 2.79
N MET A 148 1.34 -13.97 2.21
CA MET A 148 0.87 -15.14 1.43
C MET A 148 0.55 -16.36 2.31
N GLY A 149 0.77 -16.29 3.62
CA GLY A 149 0.67 -17.44 4.54
C GLY A 149 1.84 -18.43 4.41
N LEU A 150 2.83 -18.09 3.59
CA LEU A 150 3.98 -18.94 3.25
C LEU A 150 5.28 -18.22 3.62
N PRO A 151 6.19 -18.87 4.36
CA PRO A 151 7.56 -18.39 4.55
C PRO A 151 8.29 -18.17 3.22
N TYR A 152 9.40 -17.45 3.24
CA TYR A 152 10.25 -17.08 2.09
C TYR A 152 9.65 -16.06 1.11
N PHE A 153 8.39 -15.64 1.30
CA PHE A 153 7.75 -14.61 0.49
C PHE A 153 7.67 -13.27 1.23
N SER A 154 7.87 -12.19 0.48
CA SER A 154 7.80 -10.83 1.02
C SER A 154 6.35 -10.30 1.00
N THR A 155 6.13 -9.16 1.66
CA THR A 155 4.88 -8.41 1.50
C THR A 155 4.75 -7.74 0.14
N ASP A 156 5.85 -7.49 -0.57
CA ASP A 156 5.80 -6.95 -1.93
C ASP A 156 5.28 -8.03 -2.90
N THR A 157 5.73 -9.29 -2.75
CA THR A 157 5.17 -10.41 -3.52
C THR A 157 3.69 -10.60 -3.21
N THR A 158 3.31 -10.47 -1.93
CA THR A 158 1.90 -10.51 -1.52
C THR A 158 1.10 -9.39 -2.21
N ALA A 159 1.63 -8.16 -2.24
CA ALA A 159 0.98 -7.02 -2.89
C ALA A 159 0.74 -7.25 -4.37
N ALA A 160 1.76 -7.68 -5.12
CA ALA A 160 1.63 -8.01 -6.54
C ALA A 160 0.58 -9.11 -6.77
N GLN A 161 0.64 -10.19 -5.98
CA GLN A 161 -0.25 -11.34 -6.12
C GLN A 161 -1.71 -10.98 -5.79
N ARG A 162 -1.95 -10.25 -4.69
CA ARG A 162 -3.31 -9.81 -4.33
C ARG A 162 -3.87 -8.80 -5.33
N ALA A 163 -3.04 -7.91 -5.88
CA ALA A 163 -3.45 -6.93 -6.87
C ALA A 163 -3.99 -7.63 -8.13
N LEU A 164 -3.31 -8.67 -8.60
CA LEU A 164 -3.77 -9.49 -9.72
C LEU A 164 -5.09 -10.20 -9.41
N GLU A 165 -5.20 -10.85 -8.25
CA GLU A 165 -6.40 -11.62 -7.86
C GLU A 165 -7.65 -10.74 -7.71
N ILE A 166 -7.50 -9.53 -7.19
CA ILE A 166 -8.61 -8.58 -7.06
C ILE A 166 -8.82 -7.75 -8.33
N GLY A 167 -7.98 -7.87 -9.36
CA GLY A 167 -8.04 -7.05 -10.57
C GLY A 167 -7.85 -5.56 -10.27
N ALA A 168 -6.84 -5.21 -9.48
CA ALA A 168 -6.39 -3.83 -9.33
C ALA A 168 -5.74 -3.33 -10.62
N GLU A 169 -5.76 -2.02 -10.84
CA GLU A 169 -5.22 -1.37 -12.04
C GLU A 169 -3.78 -0.90 -11.83
N VAL A 170 -3.34 -0.78 -10.57
CA VAL A 170 -1.98 -0.40 -10.19
C VAL A 170 -1.65 -0.89 -8.77
N VAL A 171 -0.37 -1.23 -8.56
CA VAL A 171 0.21 -1.42 -7.23
C VAL A 171 0.89 -0.12 -6.80
N LEU A 172 0.33 0.54 -5.79
CA LEU A 172 0.85 1.75 -5.18
C LEU A 172 1.88 1.37 -4.11
N MET A 173 3.16 1.49 -4.43
CA MET A 173 4.28 1.15 -3.56
C MET A 173 4.68 2.36 -2.72
N ALA A 174 4.09 2.46 -1.53
CA ALA A 174 4.33 3.59 -0.63
C ALA A 174 5.66 3.39 0.13
N LYS A 175 6.61 4.29 -0.10
CA LYS A 175 7.94 4.28 0.52
C LYS A 175 8.21 5.58 1.28
N ALA A 176 9.37 5.64 1.95
CA ALA A 176 9.90 6.85 2.58
C ALA A 176 10.82 7.66 1.64
N VAL A 177 10.82 7.34 0.34
CA VAL A 177 11.57 8.02 -0.71
C VAL A 177 10.63 8.45 -1.81
N ASP A 178 10.97 9.51 -2.55
CA ASP A 178 10.09 10.12 -3.54
C ASP A 178 9.82 9.23 -4.76
N GLY A 179 10.73 8.32 -5.09
CA GLY A 179 10.57 7.40 -6.21
C GLY A 179 11.78 6.48 -6.36
N VAL A 180 12.00 6.02 -7.58
CA VAL A 180 13.18 5.28 -8.03
C VAL A 180 14.19 6.29 -8.57
N PHE A 181 15.43 6.15 -8.12
CA PHE A 181 16.54 7.01 -8.53
C PHE A 181 17.53 6.24 -9.39
N THR A 182 18.34 6.95 -10.18
CA THR A 182 19.41 6.36 -11.00
C THR A 182 20.50 5.67 -10.16
N ALA A 183 20.65 6.05 -8.90
CA ALA A 183 21.52 5.45 -7.88
C ALA A 183 20.95 5.74 -6.48
N ASP A 184 21.51 5.18 -5.41
CA ASP A 184 21.08 5.54 -4.05
C ASP A 184 21.40 7.03 -3.77
N PRO A 185 20.38 7.90 -3.57
CA PRO A 185 20.60 9.33 -3.36
C PRO A 185 21.30 9.65 -2.04
N ARG A 186 21.44 8.68 -1.13
CA ARG A 186 22.21 8.82 0.11
C ARG A 186 23.71 8.64 -0.11
N GLU A 187 24.09 7.90 -1.15
CA GLU A 187 25.47 7.58 -1.49
C GLU A 187 25.99 8.40 -2.68
N VAL A 188 25.11 8.72 -3.63
CA VAL A 188 25.44 9.41 -4.87
C VAL A 188 24.69 10.75 -4.94
N PRO A 189 25.38 11.89 -4.74
CA PRO A 189 24.75 13.22 -4.72
C PRO A 189 24.02 13.59 -6.03
N ASP A 190 24.51 13.10 -7.17
CA ASP A 190 23.94 13.38 -8.50
C ASP A 190 22.83 12.39 -8.90
N ALA A 191 22.34 11.56 -7.97
CA ALA A 191 21.26 10.63 -8.25
C ALA A 191 19.97 11.38 -8.65
N GLN A 192 19.45 11.09 -9.83
CA GLN A 192 18.24 11.74 -10.35
C GLN A 192 17.04 10.82 -10.20
N MET A 193 15.89 11.38 -9.81
CA MET A 193 14.64 10.65 -9.76
C MET A 193 14.15 10.37 -11.18
N ILE A 194 13.75 9.12 -11.42
CA ILE A 194 13.18 8.68 -12.70
C ILE A 194 11.66 8.80 -12.58
N THR A 195 10.98 9.53 -13.46
CA THR A 195 9.52 9.71 -13.36
C THR A 195 8.72 8.55 -13.98
N SER A 196 9.29 7.89 -14.97
CA SER A 196 8.70 6.74 -15.67
C SER A 196 9.79 5.82 -16.18
N ILE A 197 9.60 4.51 -16.04
CA ILE A 197 10.57 3.51 -16.49
C ILE A 197 9.85 2.23 -16.88
N THR A 198 10.37 1.51 -17.88
CA THR A 198 9.80 0.22 -18.23
C THR A 198 10.22 -0.88 -17.25
N HIS A 199 9.43 -1.95 -17.14
CA HIS A 199 9.82 -3.11 -16.35
C HIS A 199 11.19 -3.67 -16.78
N ARG A 200 11.44 -3.70 -18.08
CA ARG A 200 12.69 -4.19 -18.67
C ARG A 200 13.89 -3.31 -18.30
N GLU A 201 13.74 -1.99 -18.38
CA GLU A 201 14.82 -1.06 -18.03
C GLU A 201 15.20 -1.14 -16.55
N VAL A 202 14.24 -1.40 -15.65
CA VAL A 202 14.53 -1.62 -14.23
C VAL A 202 15.47 -2.82 -14.04
N LEU A 203 15.23 -3.93 -14.77
CA LEU A 203 16.08 -5.11 -14.72
C LEU A 203 17.46 -4.86 -15.35
N GLU A 204 17.49 -4.21 -16.52
CA GLU A 204 18.74 -3.89 -17.22
C GLU A 204 19.66 -2.96 -16.41
N ARG A 205 19.08 -2.11 -15.56
CA ARG A 205 19.80 -1.14 -14.71
C ARG A 205 19.95 -1.60 -13.25
N ASP A 206 19.51 -2.81 -12.91
CA ASP A 206 19.47 -3.36 -11.53
C ASP A 206 18.86 -2.41 -10.47
N LEU A 207 17.80 -1.68 -10.83
CA LEU A 207 17.17 -0.70 -9.94
C LEU A 207 16.29 -1.39 -8.89
N LYS A 208 16.43 -1.00 -7.62
CA LYS A 208 15.71 -1.63 -6.49
C LYS A 208 14.29 -1.06 -6.32
N VAL A 209 13.34 -1.60 -7.08
CA VAL A 209 11.92 -1.22 -7.03
C VAL A 209 11.14 -2.04 -5.99
N ALA A 210 11.21 -3.35 -6.08
CA ALA A 210 10.61 -4.33 -5.17
C ALA A 210 11.53 -5.56 -5.12
N ASP A 211 11.20 -6.59 -4.35
CA ASP A 211 11.90 -7.87 -4.51
C ASP A 211 11.68 -8.44 -5.92
N ALA A 212 12.64 -9.24 -6.39
CA ALA A 212 12.64 -9.78 -7.74
C ALA A 212 11.38 -10.61 -8.07
N THR A 213 10.83 -11.35 -7.10
CA THR A 213 9.64 -12.18 -7.32
C THR A 213 8.40 -11.32 -7.52
N ALA A 214 8.21 -10.29 -6.69
CA ALA A 214 7.13 -9.33 -6.85
C ALA A 214 7.22 -8.59 -8.20
N PHE A 215 8.43 -8.16 -8.53
CA PHE A 215 8.70 -7.43 -9.76
C PHE A 215 8.41 -8.26 -11.02
N SER A 216 8.93 -9.49 -11.08
CA SER A 216 8.67 -10.39 -12.21
C SER A 216 7.19 -10.69 -12.35
N LEU A 217 6.47 -10.92 -11.24
CA LEU A 217 5.04 -11.17 -11.27
C LEU A 217 4.27 -9.99 -11.86
N CYS A 218 4.64 -8.76 -11.52
CA CYS A 218 4.05 -7.55 -12.11
C CYS A 218 4.37 -7.43 -13.60
N MET A 219 5.64 -7.61 -13.98
CA MET A 219 6.10 -7.54 -15.37
C MET A 219 5.37 -8.54 -16.27
N ASP A 220 5.32 -9.81 -15.87
CA ASP A 220 4.73 -10.90 -16.67
C ASP A 220 3.22 -10.71 -16.90
N ASN A 221 2.56 -9.94 -16.02
CA ASN A 221 1.12 -9.66 -16.10
C ASN A 221 0.80 -8.22 -16.53
N GLY A 222 1.81 -7.42 -16.91
CA GLY A 222 1.63 -6.02 -17.28
C GLY A 222 1.01 -5.15 -16.18
N MET A 223 1.20 -5.52 -14.91
CA MET A 223 0.67 -4.80 -13.75
C MET A 223 1.54 -3.57 -13.44
N PRO A 224 1.03 -2.34 -13.58
CA PRO A 224 1.79 -1.15 -13.26
C PRO A 224 2.14 -1.06 -11.78
N MET A 225 3.32 -0.50 -11.47
CA MET A 225 3.74 -0.19 -10.11
C MET A 225 4.06 1.30 -10.00
N LEU A 226 3.46 2.01 -9.04
CA LEU A 226 3.77 3.41 -8.77
C LEU A 226 4.54 3.51 -7.46
N VAL A 227 5.82 3.88 -7.51
CA VAL A 227 6.66 4.11 -6.32
C VAL A 227 6.59 5.58 -5.95
N PHE A 228 6.16 5.89 -4.72
CA PHE A 228 6.00 7.27 -4.26
C PHE A 228 6.22 7.40 -2.76
N ASN A 229 6.44 8.64 -2.31
CA ASN A 229 6.62 8.96 -0.90
C ASN A 229 5.27 9.09 -0.17
N LEU A 230 5.06 8.28 0.87
CA LEU A 230 3.85 8.31 1.70
C LEU A 230 3.82 9.48 2.69
N LEU A 231 4.98 9.96 3.12
CA LEU A 231 5.11 10.94 4.20
C LEU A 231 4.65 12.34 3.79
N THR A 232 4.54 12.59 2.49
CA THR A 232 3.94 13.82 1.97
C THR A 232 2.42 13.67 1.99
N GLU A 233 1.76 14.50 2.80
CA GLU A 233 0.30 14.52 2.90
C GLU A 233 -0.36 14.74 1.53
N GLY A 234 -1.43 13.98 1.25
CA GLY A 234 -2.15 14.02 -0.01
C GLY A 234 -1.55 13.16 -1.13
N ASN A 235 -0.36 12.57 -0.97
CA ASN A 235 0.25 11.79 -2.05
C ASN A 235 -0.53 10.52 -2.42
N ILE A 236 -1.26 9.89 -1.50
CA ILE A 236 -2.13 8.75 -1.87
C ILE A 236 -3.24 9.22 -2.82
N ALA A 237 -3.87 10.36 -2.53
CA ALA A 237 -4.89 10.95 -3.38
C ALA A 237 -4.35 11.31 -4.77
N ARG A 238 -3.20 11.97 -4.82
CA ARG A 238 -2.51 12.35 -6.06
C ARG A 238 -2.11 11.12 -6.89
N ALA A 239 -1.61 10.07 -6.25
CA ALA A 239 -1.29 8.79 -6.88
C ALA A 239 -2.52 8.17 -7.55
N VAL A 240 -3.64 8.11 -6.81
CA VAL A 240 -4.90 7.52 -7.31
C VAL A 240 -5.54 8.37 -8.40
N ALA A 241 -5.37 9.70 -8.34
CA ALA A 241 -5.77 10.64 -9.38
C ALA A 241 -4.90 10.56 -10.64
N GLY A 242 -3.82 9.76 -10.65
CA GLY A 242 -2.92 9.63 -11.79
C GLY A 242 -2.02 10.84 -12.00
N GLU A 243 -1.81 11.67 -10.97
CA GLU A 243 -0.84 12.75 -11.03
C GLU A 243 0.58 12.20 -11.20
N LYS A 244 1.45 12.98 -11.84
CA LYS A 244 2.86 12.64 -12.03
C LYS A 244 3.64 12.81 -10.73
N ILE A 245 3.49 11.86 -9.81
CA ILE A 245 4.26 11.77 -8.57
C ILE A 245 5.13 10.52 -8.57
N GLY A 246 6.34 10.64 -8.02
CA GLY A 246 7.30 9.55 -7.92
C GLY A 246 7.64 8.89 -9.27
N THR A 247 7.65 7.56 -9.29
CA THR A 247 8.05 6.76 -10.47
C THR A 247 6.98 5.77 -10.85
N LEU A 248 6.46 5.90 -12.06
CA LEU A 248 5.61 4.87 -12.67
C LEU A 248 6.48 3.82 -13.38
N VAL A 249 6.37 2.58 -12.94
CA VAL A 249 6.90 1.40 -13.65
C VAL A 249 5.77 0.76 -14.42
N SER A 250 5.89 0.71 -15.75
CA SER A 250 4.90 0.10 -16.63
C SER A 250 5.57 -0.63 -17.78
N SER A 251 4.80 -1.35 -18.59
CA SER A 251 5.31 -1.99 -19.81
C SER A 251 5.57 -1.00 -20.93
#